data_AF-A0A8I2YE70-F1
#
_entry.id   AF-A0A8I2YE70-F1
#
_cell.length_a   1.000
_cell.length_b   1.000
_cell.length_c   1.000
_cell.angle_alpha   90.00
_cell.angle_beta   90.00
_cell.angle_gamma   90.00
#
_symmetry.space_group_name_H-M   'P 1'
#
loop_
_entity.id
_entity.type
_entity.pdbx_description
1 polymer ?
#
loop_
_entity_poly.entity_id
_entity_poly.type
_entity_poly.pdbx_seq_one_letter_code
_entity_poly.pdbx_strand_id
1 'polypeptide(L)' 'MTGLNYLKGEPPILAKPDEEYPAWLWEFTKPRRLVDDGPGGKAEKWRLRLTHRQTLKDANFFKAK' A
#
# COMPACT_ATOMS: atom_id res chain seq x y z
N MET A 1 -5.21 22.86 -3.05
CA MET A 1 -4.21 21.81 -3.36
C MET A 1 -3.44 22.22 -4.59
N THR A 2 -2.10 22.11 -4.60
CA THR A 2 -1.27 22.50 -5.75
C THR A 2 -0.97 21.29 -6.65
N GLY A 3 -1.00 21.48 -7.97
CA GLY A 3 -0.59 20.45 -8.94
C GLY A 3 -1.65 19.40 -9.33
N LEU A 4 -2.90 19.52 -8.87
CA LEU A 4 -3.99 18.60 -9.27
C LEU A 4 -4.63 18.99 -10.60
N ASN A 5 -4.78 20.29 -10.89
CA ASN A 5 -5.29 20.74 -12.17
C ASN A 5 -4.20 20.64 -13.21
N TYR A 6 -4.44 19.83 -14.24
CA TYR A 6 -3.54 19.69 -15.37
C TYR A 6 -3.95 20.59 -16.55
N LEU A 7 -5.21 21.03 -16.61
CA LEU A 7 -5.70 21.93 -17.64
C LEU A 7 -5.46 23.39 -17.26
N LYS A 8 -5.11 24.20 -18.27
CA LYS A 8 -4.90 25.63 -18.11
C LYS A 8 -6.25 26.34 -17.95
N GLY A 9 -6.33 27.26 -17.00
CA GLY A 9 -7.53 28.09 -16.77
C GLY A 9 -8.58 27.45 -15.87
N GLU A 10 -8.38 26.21 -15.38
CA GLU A 10 -9.27 25.63 -14.38
C GLU A 10 -9.03 26.21 -12.99
N PRO A 11 -10.08 26.55 -12.23
CA PRO A 11 -9.95 27.05 -10.87
C PRO A 11 -9.36 25.98 -9.95
N PRO A 12 -8.52 26.36 -8.97
CA PRO A 12 -7.82 25.39 -8.12
C PRO A 12 -8.79 24.48 -7.36
N ILE A 13 -8.55 23.18 -7.39
CA ILE A 13 -9.33 22.22 -6.60
C ILE A 13 -9.12 22.49 -5.10
N LEU A 14 -10.23 22.79 -4.44
CA LEU A 14 -10.34 22.93 -2.99
C LEU A 14 -10.83 21.62 -2.39
N ALA A 15 -10.19 21.20 -1.29
CA ALA A 15 -10.67 20.08 -0.50
C ALA A 15 -11.99 20.47 0.17
N LYS A 16 -12.92 19.53 0.20
CA LYS A 16 -14.24 19.71 0.81
C LYS A 16 -14.22 19.22 2.26
N PRO A 17 -15.30 19.41 3.05
CA PRO A 17 -15.43 18.81 4.38
C PRO A 17 -15.42 17.27 4.32
N ASP A 18 -15.03 16.63 5.43
CA ASP A 18 -14.86 15.18 5.52
C ASP A 18 -16.17 14.40 5.27
N GLU A 19 -17.32 15.00 5.59
CA GLU A 19 -18.65 14.42 5.42
C GLU A 19 -19.07 14.26 3.95
N GLU A 20 -18.44 15.04 3.05
CA GLU A 20 -18.75 14.98 1.62
C GLU A 20 -17.98 13.85 0.91
N TYR A 21 -16.95 13.31 1.57
CA TYR A 21 -16.18 12.20 1.03
C TYR A 21 -16.79 10.84 1.42
N PRO A 22 -16.70 9.84 0.53
CA PRO A 22 -17.16 8.49 0.85
C PRO A 22 -16.44 7.90 2.06
N ALA A 23 -17.17 7.20 2.92
CA ALA A 23 -16.62 6.60 4.15
C ALA A 23 -15.43 5.65 3.91
N TRP A 24 -15.40 4.97 2.75
CA TRP A 24 -14.30 4.07 2.39
C TRP A 24 -12.95 4.80 2.27
N LEU A 25 -12.92 6.12 2.00
CA LEU A 25 -11.68 6.89 1.88
C LEU A 25 -10.86 6.81 3.17
N TRP A 26 -11.55 6.84 4.30
CA TRP A 26 -10.93 6.79 5.62
C TRP A 26 -10.47 5.38 5.99
N GLU A 27 -10.94 4.34 5.32
CA GLU A 27 -10.43 2.98 5.53
C GLU A 27 -8.99 2.81 5.02
N PHE A 28 -8.58 3.59 4.01
CA PHE A 28 -7.21 3.58 3.50
C PHE A 28 -6.18 4.08 4.50
N THR A 29 -6.59 4.87 5.50
CA THR A 29 -5.70 5.33 6.58
C THR A 29 -5.35 4.20 7.56
N LYS A 30 -6.15 3.12 7.59
CA LYS A 30 -5.93 1.99 8.50
C LYS A 30 -4.76 1.13 8.00
N PRO A 31 -3.94 0.58 8.91
CA PRO A 31 -2.84 -0.30 8.51
C PRO A 31 -3.39 -1.55 7.81
N ARG A 32 -2.81 -1.88 6.66
CA ARG A 32 -3.18 -3.09 5.92
C ARG A 32 -2.76 -4.33 6.70
N ARG A 33 -3.73 -4.99 7.34
CA ARG A 33 -3.54 -6.26 8.04
C ARG A 33 -4.01 -7.40 7.14
N LEU A 34 -3.16 -8.40 6.93
CA LEU A 34 -3.59 -9.65 6.32
C LEU A 34 -4.22 -10.49 7.44
N VAL A 35 -5.49 -10.85 7.28
CA VAL A 35 -6.17 -11.77 8.18
C VAL A 35 -5.58 -13.17 7.98
N ASP A 36 -5.36 -13.91 9.06
CA ASP A 36 -4.86 -15.28 8.99
C ASP A 36 -5.99 -16.21 8.53
N ASP A 37 -6.15 -16.32 7.21
CA ASP A 37 -7.22 -17.08 6.54
C ASP A 37 -7.00 -18.63 6.60
N GLY A 38 -6.18 -19.12 7.54
CA GLY A 38 -5.82 -20.52 7.65
C GLY A 38 -4.79 -21.01 6.60
N PRO A 39 -4.49 -22.31 6.59
CA PRO A 39 -3.45 -22.88 5.74
C PRO A 39 -3.78 -22.71 4.24
N GLY A 40 -2.83 -22.16 3.48
CA GLY A 40 -2.99 -21.78 2.08
C GLY A 40 -3.60 -20.39 1.83
N GLY A 41 -3.92 -19.67 2.92
CA GLY A 41 -4.48 -18.33 2.93
C GLY A 41 -3.55 -17.25 2.37
N LYS A 42 -4.09 -16.03 2.19
CA LYS A 42 -3.32 -14.90 1.63
C LYS A 42 -2.18 -14.47 2.56
N ALA A 43 -2.40 -14.49 3.88
CA ALA A 43 -1.39 -14.15 4.87
C ALA A 43 -0.18 -15.10 4.82
N GLU A 44 -0.43 -16.41 4.80
CA GLU A 44 0.63 -17.42 4.74
C GLU A 44 1.45 -17.30 3.46
N LYS A 45 0.80 -17.18 2.30
CA LYS A 45 1.49 -16.98 1.02
C LYS A 45 2.36 -15.72 1.02
N TRP A 46 1.89 -14.64 1.65
CA TRP A 46 2.66 -13.41 1.78
C TRP A 46 3.89 -13.61 2.68
N ARG A 47 3.73 -14.28 3.82
CA ARG A 47 4.83 -14.64 4.73
C ARG A 47 5.90 -15.47 4.01
N LEU A 48 5.49 -16.49 3.25
CA LEU A 48 6.40 -17.34 2.46
C LEU A 48 7.18 -16.55 1.41
N ARG A 49 6.53 -15.58 0.74
CA ARG A 49 7.22 -14.70 -0.22
C ARG A 49 8.24 -13.78 0.46
N LEU A 50 7.91 -13.29 1.65
CA LEU A 50 8.81 -12.44 2.42
C LEU A 50 10.06 -13.21 2.86
N THR A 51 9.89 -14.41 3.42
CA THR A 51 11.01 -15.25 3.84
C THR A 51 11.88 -15.64 2.65
N HIS A 52 11.29 -16.06 1.54
CA HIS A 52 12.03 -16.39 0.32
C HIS A 52 12.82 -15.20 -0.24
N ARG A 53 12.25 -13.99 -0.20
CA ARG A 53 12.98 -12.77 -0.58
C ARG A 53 14.16 -12.50 0.35
N GLN A 54 14.03 -12.77 1.65
CA GLN A 54 15.12 -12.60 2.60
C GLN A 54 16.25 -13.60 2.34
N THR A 55 15.92 -14.88 2.17
CA THR A 55 16.93 -15.91 1.88
C THR A 55 17.72 -15.61 0.61
N LEU A 56 17.05 -15.10 -0.43
CA LEU A 56 17.72 -14.70 -1.67
C LEU A 56 18.65 -13.49 -1.46
N LYS A 57 18.24 -12.51 -0.65
CA LYS A 57 19.09 -11.37 -0.30
C LYS A 57 20.34 -11.83 0.45
N ASP A 58 20.17 -12.71 1.44
CA ASP A 58 21.28 -13.22 2.25
C ASP A 58 22.25 -14.03 1.39
N ALA A 59 21.74 -14.93 0.54
CA ALA A 59 22.56 -15.71 -0.38
C ALA A 59 23.34 -14.82 -1.37
N ASN A 60 22.69 -13.80 -1.93
CA ASN A 60 23.36 -12.83 -2.81
C ASN A 60 24.42 -12.01 -2.07
N PHE A 61 24.16 -11.63 -0.82
CA PHE A 61 25.12 -10.90 0.00
C PHE A 61 26.39 -11.73 0.27
N PHE A 62 26.24 -13.01 0.65
CA PHE A 62 27.38 -13.90 0.88
C PHE A 62 28.13 -14.27 -0.41
N LYS A 63 27.45 -14.29 -1.56
CA LYS A 63 28.07 -14.56 -2.87
C LYS A 63 28.80 -13.35 -3.46
N ALA A 64 28.38 -12.14 -3.10
CA ALA A 64 28.97 -10.90 -3.60
C ALA A 64 30.19 -10.42 -2.77
N LYS A 65 30.48 -11.07 -1.64
CA LYS A 65 31.64 -10.82 -0.79
C LYS A 65 32.73 -11.84 -1.08
#